data_AF-A0A921SNI2-F1
#
_entry.id   AF-A0A921SNI2-F1
#
_cell.length_a   1.000
_cell.length_b   1.000
_cell.length_c   1.000
_cell.angle_alpha   90.00
_cell.angle_beta   90.00
_cell.angle_gamma   90.00
#
_symmetry.space_group_name_H-M   'P 1'
#
loop_
_entity.id
_entity.type
_entity.pdbx_description
1 polymer ?
#
loop_
_entity_poly.entity_id
_entity_poly.type
_entity_poly.pdbx_seq_one_letter_code
_entity_poly.pdbx_strand_id
1 'polypeptide(L)'
;MRTTTPLLPVLFATAVTARLARRVAPDTVTHAFETVGLPVPLIVDDAVFAPPAGAGAEVPAGLLVWAAGLRQAGAARVRVEPVHPSLPLRVPRMDRAGRRATARASARTHALCVVEDDAGTALAVVALGSEGDATAVPCAPAVYAPVDDVSPAEASRRLRESVMRALAAVEAQPLEGVRDLPWRDWQADLSGDHDDTRHTALAALTGDHDTARSLHTALHVHGSLSALQVPAQTGGDAVGPALAAVHAAAARVLTTLTRQ
;
A
#
# COMPACT_ATOMS: atom_id res chain seq x y z
N MET A 1 -0.26 21.21 3.39
CA MET A 1 -0.32 19.94 4.17
C MET A 1 0.02 18.81 3.21
N ARG A 2 1.17 18.14 3.38
CA ARG A 2 1.50 16.95 2.60
C ARG A 2 0.56 15.84 3.07
N THR A 3 -0.50 15.57 2.33
CA THR A 3 -1.28 14.34 2.47
C THR A 3 -0.30 13.20 2.25
N THR A 4 0.04 12.46 3.30
CA THR A 4 0.88 11.28 3.21
C THR A 4 0.08 10.18 2.52
N THR A 5 0.15 10.19 1.19
CA THR A 5 -0.30 9.14 0.28
C THR A 5 0.14 7.76 0.81
N PRO A 6 -0.56 6.65 0.49
CA PRO A 6 -0.10 5.28 0.75
C PRO A 6 1.28 4.90 0.17
N LEU A 7 2.05 5.84 -0.39
CA LEU A 7 3.35 5.62 -1.01
C LEU A 7 4.37 5.02 -0.04
N LEU A 8 4.47 5.56 1.19
CA LEU A 8 5.42 5.05 2.18
C LEU A 8 5.14 3.57 2.56
N PRO A 9 3.88 3.18 2.88
CA PRO A 9 3.51 1.78 3.05
C PRO A 9 3.78 0.89 1.82
N VAL A 10 3.54 1.39 0.61
CA VAL A 10 3.80 0.62 -0.62
C VAL A 10 5.28 0.42 -0.88
N LEU A 11 6.10 1.46 -0.74
CA LEU A 11 7.56 1.34 -0.85
C LEU A 11 8.12 0.41 0.22
N PHE A 12 7.61 0.47 1.44
CA PHE A 12 7.98 -0.48 2.50
C PHE A 12 7.65 -1.91 2.10
N ALA A 13 6.42 -2.18 1.68
CA ALA A 13 6.00 -3.52 1.31
C ALA A 13 6.80 -4.07 0.12
N THR A 14 6.95 -3.29 -0.96
CA THR A 14 7.72 -3.71 -2.14
C THR A 14 9.20 -3.90 -1.82
N ALA A 15 9.80 -3.01 -1.03
CA ALA A 15 11.20 -3.13 -0.61
C ALA A 15 11.42 -4.39 0.25
N VAL A 16 10.59 -4.61 1.27
CA VAL A 16 10.73 -5.78 2.15
C VAL A 16 10.53 -7.06 1.35
N THR A 17 9.47 -7.16 0.53
CA THR A 17 9.23 -8.35 -0.30
C THR A 17 10.37 -8.60 -1.28
N ALA A 18 10.87 -7.57 -1.96
CA ALA A 18 12.02 -7.69 -2.86
C ALA A 18 13.31 -8.10 -2.13
N ARG A 19 13.52 -7.66 -0.88
CA ARG A 19 14.66 -8.07 -0.05
C ARG A 19 14.53 -9.50 0.47
N LEU A 20 13.34 -9.92 0.89
CA LEU A 20 13.07 -11.31 1.28
C LEU A 20 13.32 -12.26 0.11
N ALA A 21 12.88 -11.88 -1.10
CA ALA A 21 13.13 -12.59 -2.36
C ALA A 21 14.55 -12.41 -2.92
N ARG A 22 15.41 -11.61 -2.27
CA ARG A 22 16.78 -11.26 -2.72
C ARG A 22 16.87 -10.70 -4.16
N ARG A 23 15.82 -10.01 -4.62
CA ARG A 23 15.73 -9.41 -5.96
C ARG A 23 16.45 -8.07 -6.09
N VAL A 24 16.58 -7.33 -5.00
CA VAL A 24 17.18 -5.98 -4.99
C VAL A 24 18.31 -5.86 -3.98
N ALA A 25 19.33 -5.06 -4.28
CA ALA A 25 20.42 -4.77 -3.37
C ALA A 25 19.98 -3.81 -2.24
N PRO A 26 20.65 -3.80 -1.08
CA PRO A 26 20.36 -2.86 0.02
C PRO A 26 20.38 -1.39 -0.42
N ASP A 27 21.36 -0.99 -1.23
CA ASP A 27 21.50 0.40 -1.69
C ASP A 27 20.36 0.81 -2.62
N THR A 28 19.83 -0.11 -3.43
CA THR A 28 18.64 0.13 -4.26
C THR A 28 17.42 0.46 -3.40
N VAL A 29 17.28 -0.19 -2.24
CA VAL A 29 16.19 0.09 -1.30
C VAL A 29 16.34 1.51 -0.76
N THR A 30 17.49 1.85 -0.19
CA THR A 30 17.74 3.18 0.37
C THR A 30 17.52 4.28 -0.70
N HIS A 31 18.07 4.08 -1.88
CA HIS A 31 17.96 5.01 -2.99
C HIS A 31 16.51 5.23 -3.45
N ALA A 32 15.66 4.19 -3.44
CA ALA A 32 14.25 4.31 -3.81
C ALA A 32 13.48 5.25 -2.86
N PHE A 33 13.75 5.21 -1.55
CA PHE A 33 13.14 6.14 -0.59
C PHE A 33 13.69 7.57 -0.75
N GLU A 34 15.01 7.71 -0.92
CA GLU A 34 15.66 9.02 -1.14
C GLU A 34 15.16 9.71 -2.41
N THR A 35 14.99 8.96 -3.50
CA THR A 35 14.51 9.45 -4.80
C THR A 35 13.16 10.15 -4.71
N VAL A 36 12.29 9.70 -3.81
CA VAL A 36 10.96 10.29 -3.58
C VAL A 36 10.91 11.23 -2.38
N GLY A 37 12.06 11.50 -1.73
CA GLY A 37 12.16 12.35 -0.56
C GLY A 37 11.44 11.82 0.67
N LEU A 38 11.35 10.49 0.81
CA LEU A 38 10.76 9.82 1.98
C LEU A 38 11.85 9.21 2.88
N PRO A 39 11.60 9.11 4.19
CA PRO A 39 12.53 8.43 5.10
C PRO A 39 12.54 6.92 4.83
N VAL A 40 13.72 6.31 4.93
CA VAL A 40 13.82 4.85 5.05
C VAL A 40 13.25 4.44 6.40
N PRO A 41 12.27 3.53 6.47
CA PRO A 41 11.61 3.18 7.72
C PRO A 41 12.55 2.69 8.83
N LEU A 42 12.29 3.16 10.04
CA LEU A 42 12.92 2.71 11.28
C LEU A 42 11.87 1.97 12.11
N ILE A 43 12.12 0.70 12.41
CA ILE A 43 11.24 -0.07 13.29
C ILE A 43 11.50 0.38 14.72
N VAL A 44 10.54 1.07 15.32
CA VAL A 44 10.63 1.67 16.67
C VAL A 44 9.89 0.88 17.73
N ASP A 45 9.04 -0.07 17.32
CA ASP A 45 8.40 -1.05 18.18
C ASP A 45 8.16 -2.34 17.38
N ASP A 46 8.50 -3.49 17.94
CA ASP A 46 8.34 -4.79 17.31
C ASP A 46 8.06 -5.86 18.37
N ALA A 47 6.79 -6.21 18.53
CA ALA A 47 6.33 -7.21 19.49
C ALA A 47 6.31 -8.64 18.89
N VAL A 48 6.78 -8.83 17.65
CA VAL A 48 6.63 -10.10 16.91
C VAL A 48 7.98 -10.71 16.53
N PHE A 49 8.87 -9.91 15.94
CA PHE A 49 10.13 -10.38 15.37
C PHE A 49 11.36 -9.90 16.13
N ALA A 50 11.19 -9.01 17.11
CA ALA A 50 12.31 -8.58 17.95
C ALA A 50 12.90 -9.79 18.70
N PRO A 51 14.24 -9.94 18.70
CA PRO A 51 14.87 -10.98 19.50
C PRO A 51 14.61 -10.73 21.00
N PRO A 52 14.68 -11.76 21.85
CA PRO A 52 14.61 -11.60 23.30
C PRO A 52 15.64 -10.55 23.78
N ALA A 53 15.28 -9.80 24.82
CA ALA A 53 16.17 -8.80 25.40
C ALA A 53 17.57 -9.39 25.70
N GLY A 54 18.62 -8.70 25.26
CA GLY A 54 20.01 -9.14 25.39
C GLY A 54 20.52 -10.17 24.37
N ALA A 55 19.73 -10.57 23.37
CA ALA A 55 20.13 -11.58 22.36
C ALA A 55 20.59 -11.02 21.01
N GLY A 56 20.63 -9.70 20.81
CA GLY A 56 21.03 -9.10 19.52
C GLY A 56 20.38 -7.74 19.28
N ALA A 57 20.22 -7.36 18.00
CA ALA A 57 19.69 -6.05 17.60
C ALA A 57 18.26 -5.84 18.15
N GLU A 58 18.21 -5.18 19.30
CA GLU A 58 17.01 -4.66 19.93
C GLU A 58 16.42 -3.53 19.07
N VAL A 59 15.14 -3.28 19.28
CA VAL A 59 14.46 -2.11 18.71
C VAL A 59 15.05 -0.84 19.34
N PRO A 60 15.40 0.21 18.55
CA PRO A 60 15.03 0.41 17.15
C PRO A 60 15.95 -0.28 16.14
N ALA A 61 15.36 -0.78 15.04
CA ALA A 61 16.07 -1.44 13.96
C ALA A 61 15.80 -0.78 12.60
N GLY A 62 16.85 -0.52 11.82
CA GLY A 62 16.70 -0.04 10.45
C GLY A 62 16.07 -1.10 9.54
N LEU A 63 15.31 -0.67 8.53
CA LEU A 63 14.58 -1.54 7.59
C LEU A 63 15.38 -2.76 7.10
N LEU A 64 16.64 -2.54 6.68
CA LEU A 64 17.48 -3.58 6.09
C LEU A 64 17.91 -4.66 7.10
N VAL A 65 18.14 -4.26 8.35
CA VAL A 65 18.45 -5.19 9.45
C VAL A 65 17.19 -5.98 9.82
N TRP A 66 16.06 -5.28 9.94
CA TRP A 66 14.78 -5.89 10.26
C TRP A 66 14.32 -6.90 9.20
N ALA A 67 14.43 -6.57 7.91
CA ALA A 67 14.10 -7.48 6.81
C ALA A 67 14.97 -8.76 6.81
N ALA A 68 16.21 -8.70 7.32
CA ALA A 68 17.03 -9.89 7.50
C ALA A 68 16.51 -10.79 8.63
N GLY A 69 16.01 -10.20 9.73
CA GLY A 69 15.36 -10.91 10.84
C GLY A 69 14.03 -11.55 10.44
N LEU A 70 13.20 -10.84 9.66
CA LEU A 70 11.95 -11.37 9.12
C LEU A 70 12.11 -12.72 8.42
N ARG A 71 13.15 -12.86 7.59
CA ARG A 71 13.45 -14.10 6.86
C ARG A 71 13.75 -15.28 7.80
N GLN A 72 14.39 -15.01 8.95
CA GLN A 72 14.66 -16.04 9.96
C GLN A 72 13.38 -16.46 10.68
N ALA A 73 12.42 -15.54 10.81
CA ALA A 73 11.10 -15.78 11.39
C ALA A 73 10.09 -16.41 10.40
N GLY A 74 10.52 -16.80 9.19
CA GLY A 74 9.67 -17.46 8.19
C GLY A 74 8.77 -16.51 7.39
N ALA A 75 8.99 -15.21 7.45
CA ALA A 75 8.29 -14.27 6.58
C ALA A 75 8.80 -14.38 5.13
N ALA A 76 7.86 -14.36 4.19
CA ALA A 76 8.11 -14.47 2.76
C ALA A 76 7.86 -13.17 2.01
N ARG A 77 6.85 -12.40 2.44
CA ARG A 77 6.38 -11.20 1.73
C ARG A 77 5.64 -10.25 2.66
N VAL A 78 5.44 -9.04 2.19
CA VAL A 78 4.62 -8.02 2.83
C VAL A 78 3.64 -7.49 1.80
N ARG A 79 2.35 -7.49 2.15
CA ARG A 79 1.31 -6.85 1.33
C ARG A 79 0.79 -5.59 2.01
N VAL A 80 0.39 -4.62 1.21
CA VAL A 80 -0.32 -3.43 1.69
C VAL A 80 -1.82 -3.72 1.76
N GLU A 81 -2.47 -3.24 2.81
CA GLU A 81 -3.92 -3.11 2.89
C GLU A 81 -4.31 -1.65 3.03
N PRO A 82 -4.97 -1.10 2.00
CA PRO A 82 -5.59 0.20 2.08
C PRO A 82 -6.68 0.21 3.16
N VAL A 83 -6.71 1.26 3.97
CA VAL A 83 -7.64 1.44 5.08
C VAL A 83 -8.54 2.64 4.79
N HIS A 84 -9.82 2.35 4.52
CA HIS A 84 -10.84 3.36 4.32
C HIS A 84 -12.23 2.82 4.69
N PRO A 85 -13.15 3.61 5.27
CA PRO A 85 -14.49 3.15 5.67
C PRO A 85 -15.34 2.57 4.54
N SER A 86 -15.13 2.99 3.29
CA SER A 86 -15.84 2.46 2.12
C SER A 86 -15.28 1.15 1.56
N LEU A 87 -14.13 0.69 2.07
CA LEU A 87 -13.46 -0.51 1.60
C LEU A 87 -13.67 -1.68 2.57
N PRO A 88 -13.72 -2.92 2.08
CA PRO A 88 -13.74 -4.09 2.96
C PRO A 88 -12.44 -4.16 3.76
N LEU A 89 -12.53 -4.20 5.08
CA LEU A 89 -11.35 -4.34 5.94
C LEU A 89 -10.79 -5.77 5.85
N ARG A 90 -9.57 -5.91 5.32
CA ARG A 90 -8.86 -7.20 5.12
C ARG A 90 -7.60 -7.35 5.96
N VAL A 91 -7.44 -6.45 6.93
CA VAL A 91 -6.36 -6.50 7.91
C VAL A 91 -6.68 -7.61 8.91
N PRO A 92 -5.72 -8.52 9.20
CA PRO A 92 -5.86 -9.54 10.23
C PRO A 92 -6.29 -8.95 11.58
N ARG A 93 -7.05 -9.72 12.36
CA ARG A 93 -7.54 -9.24 13.66
C ARG A 93 -6.38 -9.03 14.62
N MET A 94 -6.20 -7.80 15.08
CA MET A 94 -5.28 -7.46 16.17
C MET A 94 -6.05 -7.38 17.50
N ASP A 95 -5.35 -7.53 18.61
CA ASP A 95 -5.92 -7.27 19.93
C ASP A 95 -6.17 -5.76 20.17
N ARG A 96 -6.62 -5.39 21.38
CA ARG A 96 -6.90 -3.98 21.69
C ARG A 96 -5.64 -3.12 21.68
N ALA A 97 -4.49 -3.65 22.11
CA ALA A 97 -3.24 -2.90 22.19
C ALA A 97 -2.69 -2.63 20.78
N GLY A 98 -2.63 -3.66 19.92
CA GLY A 98 -2.20 -3.55 18.53
C GLY A 98 -3.09 -2.62 17.70
N ARG A 99 -4.42 -2.67 17.87
CA ARG A 99 -5.32 -1.70 17.22
C ARG A 99 -5.04 -0.26 17.65
N ARG A 100 -4.69 -0.02 18.92
CA ARG A 100 -4.34 1.33 19.41
C ARG A 100 -3.00 1.80 18.88
N ALA A 101 -1.99 0.93 18.88
CA ALA A 101 -0.66 1.23 18.37
C ALA A 101 -0.69 1.61 16.88
N THR A 102 -1.55 0.95 16.09
CA THR A 102 -1.60 1.14 14.63
C THR A 102 -2.57 2.22 14.16
N ALA A 103 -3.54 2.65 15.00
CA ALA A 103 -4.64 3.53 14.59
C ALA A 103 -4.21 4.90 14.04
N ARG A 104 -3.23 5.55 14.68
CA ARG A 104 -2.80 6.89 14.25
C ARG A 104 -2.06 6.85 12.92
N ALA A 105 -1.19 5.86 12.75
CA ALA A 105 -0.45 5.64 11.53
C ALA A 105 -1.40 5.32 10.37
N SER A 106 -2.31 4.36 10.54
CA SER A 106 -3.28 3.99 9.49
C SER A 106 -4.21 5.14 9.10
N ALA A 107 -4.61 5.98 10.05
CA ALA A 107 -5.42 7.16 9.75
C ALA A 107 -4.68 8.23 8.92
N ARG A 108 -3.34 8.27 9.00
CA ARG A 108 -2.51 9.26 8.28
C ARG A 108 -2.01 8.76 6.93
N THR A 109 -1.65 7.48 6.85
CA THR A 109 -1.09 6.88 5.63
C THR A 109 -2.14 6.14 4.81
N HIS A 110 -3.36 5.99 5.35
CA HIS A 110 -4.48 5.28 4.74
C HIS A 110 -4.15 3.83 4.36
N ALA A 111 -3.16 3.21 5.02
CA ALA A 111 -2.80 1.84 4.77
C ALA A 111 -2.11 1.20 5.98
N LEU A 112 -2.14 -0.13 6.01
CA LEU A 112 -1.36 -0.97 6.90
C LEU A 112 -0.61 -2.01 6.05
N CYS A 113 0.50 -2.51 6.56
CA CYS A 113 1.26 -3.58 5.91
C CYS A 113 1.03 -4.89 6.68
N VAL A 114 0.85 -5.99 5.97
CA VAL A 114 0.67 -7.32 6.55
C VAL A 114 1.86 -8.17 6.13
N VAL A 115 2.63 -8.65 7.10
CA VAL A 115 3.73 -9.58 6.88
C VAL A 115 3.16 -10.99 6.80
N GLU A 116 3.50 -11.74 5.76
CA GLU A 116 2.99 -13.09 5.51
C GLU A 116 4.12 -14.10 5.39
N ASP A 117 3.82 -15.35 5.74
CA ASP A 117 4.62 -16.52 5.36
C ASP A 117 4.35 -16.95 3.89
N ASP A 118 5.04 -18.01 3.44
CA ASP A 118 4.89 -18.55 2.08
C ASP A 118 3.46 -19.02 1.78
N ALA A 119 2.75 -19.54 2.78
CA ALA A 119 1.36 -19.99 2.65
C ALA A 119 0.35 -18.83 2.60
N GLY A 120 0.78 -17.60 2.93
CA GLY A 120 -0.09 -16.42 2.99
C GLY A 120 -0.77 -16.26 4.34
N THR A 121 -0.28 -16.92 5.38
CA THR A 121 -0.69 -16.71 6.76
C THR A 121 -0.08 -15.41 7.26
N ALA A 122 -0.91 -14.54 7.81
CA ALA A 122 -0.45 -13.32 8.45
C ALA A 122 0.37 -13.63 9.72
N LEU A 123 1.56 -13.05 9.80
CA LEU A 123 2.48 -13.13 10.93
C LEU A 123 2.41 -11.86 11.80
N ALA A 124 2.28 -10.70 11.16
CA ALA A 124 2.21 -9.40 11.84
C ALA A 124 1.46 -8.37 11.00
N VAL A 125 1.00 -7.32 11.68
CA VAL A 125 0.58 -6.06 11.04
C VAL A 125 1.62 -5.00 11.37
N VAL A 126 2.09 -4.29 10.35
CA VAL A 126 3.01 -3.16 10.48
C VAL A 126 2.30 -1.88 10.12
N ALA A 127 2.38 -0.88 10.99
CA ALA A 127 1.91 0.45 10.72
C ALA A 127 3.09 1.41 10.54
N LEU A 128 3.05 2.22 9.50
CA LEU A 128 4.07 3.23 9.23
C LEU A 128 3.51 4.63 9.53
N GLY A 129 4.21 5.36 10.40
CA GLY A 129 4.02 6.77 10.64
C GLY A 129 4.59 7.64 9.51
N SER A 130 4.20 8.91 9.49
CA SER A 130 4.57 9.85 8.42
C SER A 130 6.07 10.17 8.40
N GLU A 131 6.75 9.99 9.53
CA GLU A 131 8.18 10.29 9.69
C GLU A 131 9.06 9.05 9.47
N GLY A 132 8.48 7.93 9.02
CA GLY A 132 9.20 6.67 8.81
C GLY A 132 9.32 5.79 10.06
N ASP A 133 8.74 6.19 11.19
CA ASP A 133 8.57 5.32 12.34
C ASP A 133 7.64 4.15 11.99
N ALA A 134 8.05 2.92 12.30
CA ALA A 134 7.26 1.73 12.03
C ALA A 134 7.07 0.88 13.29
N THR A 135 5.86 0.37 13.46
CA THR A 135 5.46 -0.47 14.59
C THR A 135 4.90 -1.78 14.08
N ALA A 136 5.53 -2.90 14.47
CA ALA A 136 5.06 -4.26 14.16
C ALA A 136 4.31 -4.85 15.35
N VAL A 137 3.06 -5.26 15.12
CA VAL A 137 2.17 -5.79 16.17
C VAL A 137 1.69 -7.20 15.82
N PRO A 138 1.48 -8.07 16.82
CA PRO A 138 0.92 -9.39 16.60
C PRO A 138 -0.51 -9.31 16.10
N CYS A 139 -0.89 -10.29 15.30
CA CYS A 139 -2.26 -10.48 14.84
C CYS A 139 -2.69 -11.94 14.97
N ALA A 140 -3.99 -12.18 14.95
CA ALA A 140 -4.53 -13.51 14.83
C ALA A 140 -4.06 -14.13 13.50
N PRO A 141 -3.52 -15.36 13.51
CA PRO A 141 -3.15 -16.06 12.29
C PRO A 141 -4.36 -16.16 11.36
N ALA A 142 -4.20 -15.66 10.13
CA ALA A 142 -5.24 -15.67 9.12
C ALA A 142 -4.62 -15.80 7.74
N VAL A 143 -5.10 -16.76 6.96
CA VAL A 143 -4.69 -16.90 5.56
C VAL A 143 -5.42 -15.84 4.73
N TYR A 144 -4.67 -15.10 3.92
CA TYR A 144 -5.27 -14.18 2.97
C TYR A 144 -6.01 -14.95 1.86
N ALA A 145 -7.34 -14.92 1.91
CA ALA A 145 -8.22 -15.48 0.89
C ALA A 145 -9.09 -14.34 0.31
N PRO A 146 -8.71 -13.73 -0.83
CA PRO A 146 -9.54 -12.73 -1.45
C PRO A 146 -10.85 -13.37 -1.94
N VAL A 147 -11.97 -12.66 -1.78
CA VAL A 147 -13.30 -13.11 -2.26
C VAL A 147 -13.33 -13.37 -3.76
N ASP A 148 -12.45 -12.70 -4.49
CA ASP A 148 -12.25 -12.86 -5.93
C ASP A 148 -10.78 -13.24 -6.16
N ASP A 149 -10.52 -14.42 -6.73
CA ASP A 149 -9.17 -14.86 -7.13
C ASP A 149 -8.71 -14.08 -8.37
N VAL A 150 -8.41 -12.79 -8.15
CA VAL A 150 -8.06 -11.85 -9.20
C VAL A 150 -6.55 -11.84 -9.40
N SER A 151 -6.13 -12.19 -10.60
CA SER A 151 -4.73 -12.11 -11.00
C SER A 151 -4.21 -10.66 -10.99
N PRO A 152 -2.89 -10.45 -10.82
CA PRO A 152 -2.21 -9.16 -10.96
C PRO A 152 -2.58 -8.37 -12.23
N ALA A 153 -2.60 -9.06 -13.38
CA ALA A 153 -2.96 -8.49 -14.67
C ALA A 153 -4.43 -8.06 -14.70
N GLU A 154 -5.32 -8.90 -14.14
CA GLU A 154 -6.74 -8.61 -14.07
C GLU A 154 -7.03 -7.44 -13.12
N ALA A 155 -6.32 -7.33 -11.99
CA ALA A 155 -6.43 -6.18 -11.09
C ALA A 155 -6.07 -4.88 -11.81
N SER A 156 -4.95 -4.88 -12.54
CA SER A 156 -4.48 -3.72 -13.32
C SER A 156 -5.46 -3.35 -14.45
N ARG A 157 -5.99 -4.35 -15.17
CA ARG A 157 -7.03 -4.14 -16.20
C ARG A 157 -8.28 -3.50 -15.61
N ARG A 158 -8.79 -4.03 -14.49
CA ARG A 158 -9.98 -3.50 -13.80
C ARG A 158 -9.79 -2.07 -13.31
N LEU A 159 -8.60 -1.72 -12.82
CA LEU A 159 -8.26 -0.34 -12.47
C LEU A 159 -8.38 0.57 -13.68
N ARG A 160 -7.76 0.22 -14.80
CA ARG A 160 -7.83 1.01 -16.05
C ARG A 160 -9.26 1.20 -16.52
N GLU A 161 -10.05 0.14 -16.56
CA GLU A 161 -11.47 0.23 -16.96
C GLU A 161 -12.29 1.08 -16.01
N SER A 162 -12.07 0.96 -14.70
CA SER A 162 -12.81 1.75 -13.71
C SER A 162 -12.48 3.23 -13.84
N VAL A 163 -11.20 3.59 -14.01
CA VAL A 163 -10.76 4.98 -14.21
C VAL A 163 -11.44 5.58 -15.45
N MET A 164 -11.41 4.86 -16.57
CA MET A 164 -12.05 5.33 -17.82
C MET A 164 -13.57 5.50 -17.67
N ARG A 165 -14.26 4.55 -17.01
CA ARG A 165 -15.70 4.66 -16.76
C ARG A 165 -16.05 5.84 -15.85
N ALA A 166 -15.26 6.05 -14.79
CA ALA A 166 -15.49 7.15 -13.87
C ALA A 166 -15.23 8.51 -14.52
N LEU A 167 -14.16 8.63 -15.32
CA LEU A 167 -13.91 9.82 -16.13
C LEU A 167 -15.07 10.12 -17.07
N ALA A 168 -15.56 9.13 -17.81
CA ALA A 168 -16.72 9.30 -18.69
C ALA A 168 -17.98 9.74 -17.93
N ALA A 169 -18.23 9.20 -16.73
CA ALA A 169 -19.35 9.60 -15.89
C ALA A 169 -19.23 11.05 -15.40
N VAL A 170 -18.03 11.48 -14.98
CA VAL A 170 -17.77 12.86 -14.54
C VAL A 170 -17.85 13.85 -15.69
N GLU A 171 -17.40 13.49 -16.89
CA GLU A 171 -17.52 14.33 -18.08
C GLU A 171 -18.97 14.51 -18.53
N ALA A 172 -19.79 13.46 -18.42
CA ALA A 172 -21.22 13.51 -18.75
C ALA A 172 -22.03 14.36 -17.76
N GLN A 173 -21.62 14.36 -16.49
CA GLN A 173 -22.27 15.14 -15.43
C GLN A 173 -21.22 15.76 -14.50
N PRO A 174 -20.70 16.96 -14.83
CA PRO A 174 -19.68 17.60 -14.01
C PRO A 174 -20.29 18.05 -12.69
N LEU A 175 -19.77 17.53 -11.58
CA LEU A 175 -20.23 17.83 -10.23
C LEU A 175 -19.11 18.50 -9.43
N GLU A 176 -19.47 19.52 -8.66
CA GLU A 176 -18.54 20.23 -7.78
C GLU A 176 -17.90 19.26 -6.77
N GLY A 177 -16.60 19.42 -6.52
CA GLY A 177 -15.81 18.59 -5.61
C GLY A 177 -15.23 17.30 -6.22
N VAL A 178 -15.76 16.83 -7.36
CA VAL A 178 -15.24 15.63 -8.07
C VAL A 178 -14.51 16.02 -9.36
N ARG A 179 -14.89 17.16 -9.96
CA ARG A 179 -14.29 17.67 -11.19
C ARG A 179 -12.78 17.92 -11.07
N ASP A 180 -12.33 18.34 -9.89
CA ASP A 180 -10.94 18.73 -9.64
C ASP A 180 -10.02 17.54 -9.29
N LEU A 181 -10.55 16.32 -9.27
CA LEU A 181 -9.71 15.13 -9.15
C LEU A 181 -8.82 14.99 -10.39
N PRO A 182 -7.60 14.44 -10.25
CA PRO A 182 -6.61 14.37 -11.32
C PRO A 182 -6.90 13.25 -12.33
N TRP A 183 -8.09 13.25 -12.92
CA TRP A 183 -8.58 12.21 -13.82
C TRP A 183 -7.70 11.97 -15.04
N ARG A 184 -7.24 13.06 -15.66
CA ARG A 184 -6.37 13.02 -16.84
C ARG A 184 -4.98 12.51 -16.50
N ASP A 185 -4.47 12.85 -15.32
CA ASP A 185 -3.19 12.36 -14.84
C ASP A 185 -3.26 10.84 -14.59
N TRP A 186 -4.33 10.35 -13.96
CA TRP A 186 -4.53 8.90 -13.78
C TRP A 186 -4.59 8.15 -15.12
N GLN A 187 -5.21 8.74 -16.13
CA GLN A 187 -5.24 8.17 -17.48
C GLN A 187 -3.84 8.17 -18.12
N ALA A 188 -3.09 9.27 -17.99
CA ALA A 188 -1.75 9.41 -18.55
C ALA A 188 -0.74 8.45 -17.89
N ASP A 189 -0.78 8.31 -16.57
CA ASP A 189 0.04 7.37 -15.80
C ASP A 189 -0.19 5.93 -16.28
N LEU A 190 -1.45 5.54 -16.48
CA LEU A 190 -1.82 4.19 -16.95
C LEU A 190 -1.43 3.90 -18.40
N SER A 191 -1.29 4.93 -19.22
CA SER A 191 -0.83 4.85 -20.61
C SER A 191 0.71 4.82 -20.71
N GLY A 192 1.41 5.22 -19.65
CA GLY A 192 2.87 5.38 -19.67
C GLY A 192 3.36 6.70 -20.24
N ASP A 193 2.50 7.71 -20.29
CA ASP A 193 2.83 9.03 -20.84
C ASP A 193 3.53 9.91 -19.79
N HIS A 194 3.57 9.48 -18.52
CA HIS A 194 4.16 10.22 -17.41
C HIS A 194 4.89 9.30 -16.42
N ASP A 195 6.22 9.27 -16.51
CA ASP A 195 7.09 8.58 -15.56
C ASP A 195 7.76 9.61 -14.63
N ASP A 196 7.36 9.63 -13.35
CA ASP A 196 7.94 10.51 -12.33
C ASP A 196 8.94 9.78 -11.40
N THR A 197 9.46 10.49 -10.39
CA THR A 197 10.39 9.91 -9.40
C THR A 197 9.75 8.78 -8.58
N ARG A 198 8.43 8.81 -8.36
CA ARG A 198 7.70 7.77 -7.62
C ARG A 198 7.60 6.48 -8.44
N HIS A 199 7.29 6.60 -9.72
CA HIS A 199 7.33 5.47 -10.64
C HIS A 199 8.73 4.88 -10.73
N THR A 200 9.76 5.71 -10.88
CA THR A 200 11.16 5.25 -10.93
C THR A 200 11.55 4.44 -9.68
N ALA A 201 11.19 4.95 -8.48
CA ALA A 201 11.43 4.24 -7.22
C ALA A 201 10.67 2.90 -7.15
N LEU A 202 9.41 2.87 -7.59
CA LEU A 202 8.61 1.65 -7.62
C LEU A 202 9.19 0.63 -8.62
N ALA A 203 9.55 1.06 -9.83
CA ALA A 203 10.14 0.21 -10.88
C ALA A 203 11.45 -0.43 -10.43
N ALA A 204 12.29 0.32 -9.70
CA ALA A 204 13.52 -0.22 -9.11
C ALA A 204 13.26 -1.33 -8.08
N LEU A 205 12.16 -1.26 -7.33
CA LEU A 205 11.80 -2.24 -6.30
C LEU A 205 11.01 -3.43 -6.85
N THR A 206 10.11 -3.19 -7.81
CA THR A 206 9.31 -4.24 -8.46
C THR A 206 10.14 -5.02 -9.47
N GLY A 207 11.07 -4.36 -10.15
CA GLY A 207 11.80 -4.90 -11.31
C GLY A 207 10.95 -4.93 -12.59
N ASP A 208 9.77 -4.30 -12.57
CA ASP A 208 8.81 -4.27 -13.68
C ASP A 208 8.10 -2.91 -13.74
N HIS A 209 8.23 -2.25 -14.89
CA HIS A 209 7.63 -0.94 -15.17
C HIS A 209 6.10 -1.00 -15.27
N ASP A 210 5.51 -2.12 -15.70
CA ASP A 210 4.06 -2.22 -15.82
C ASP A 210 3.42 -2.38 -14.44
N THR A 211 4.00 -3.21 -13.58
CA THR A 211 3.64 -3.29 -12.16
C THR A 211 3.83 -1.95 -11.45
N ALA A 212 4.93 -1.24 -11.73
CA ALA A 212 5.21 0.07 -11.14
C ALA A 212 4.17 1.13 -11.55
N ARG A 213 3.78 1.19 -12.83
CA ARG A 213 2.72 2.09 -13.33
C ARG A 213 1.39 1.80 -12.64
N SER A 214 0.97 0.54 -12.59
CA SER A 214 -0.27 0.16 -11.91
C SER A 214 -0.27 0.54 -10.43
N LEU A 215 0.84 0.30 -9.71
CA LEU A 215 0.99 0.72 -8.31
C LEU A 215 0.95 2.24 -8.16
N HIS A 216 1.68 2.97 -9.01
CA HIS A 216 1.74 4.43 -9.01
C HIS A 216 0.36 5.06 -9.21
N THR A 217 -0.38 4.64 -10.23
CA THR A 217 -1.76 5.12 -10.44
C THR A 217 -2.67 4.74 -9.27
N ALA A 218 -2.59 3.50 -8.78
CA ALA A 218 -3.43 3.05 -7.66
C ALA A 218 -3.18 3.85 -6.38
N LEU A 219 -1.93 4.24 -6.12
CA LEU A 219 -1.54 5.11 -5.01
C LEU A 219 -2.18 6.49 -5.13
N HIS A 220 -2.13 7.11 -6.31
CA HIS A 220 -2.71 8.43 -6.56
C HIS A 220 -4.23 8.40 -6.44
N VAL A 221 -4.88 7.39 -7.04
CA VAL A 221 -6.32 7.18 -6.94
C VAL A 221 -6.74 6.98 -5.48
N HIS A 222 -6.09 6.05 -4.76
CA HIS A 222 -6.44 5.78 -3.37
C HIS A 222 -6.20 7.03 -2.49
N GLY A 223 -5.06 7.70 -2.63
CA GLY A 223 -4.75 8.91 -1.88
C GLY A 223 -5.76 10.03 -2.11
N SER A 224 -6.23 10.20 -3.35
CA SER A 224 -7.21 11.22 -3.69
C SER A 224 -8.61 10.90 -3.17
N LEU A 225 -9.03 9.63 -3.27
CA LEU A 225 -10.36 9.21 -2.85
C LEU A 225 -10.48 8.94 -1.35
N SER A 226 -9.37 8.70 -0.63
CA SER A 226 -9.37 8.53 0.83
C SER A 226 -9.71 9.81 1.60
N ALA A 227 -9.76 10.96 0.94
CA ALA A 227 -10.30 12.19 1.50
C ALA A 227 -11.86 12.22 1.50
N LEU A 228 -12.51 11.39 0.68
CA LEU A 228 -13.95 11.31 0.56
C LEU A 228 -14.49 10.26 1.54
N GLN A 229 -15.21 10.66 2.58
CA GLN A 229 -15.73 9.73 3.59
C GLN A 229 -16.62 8.62 2.98
N VAL A 230 -17.43 8.96 1.96
CA VAL A 230 -18.32 8.01 1.28
C VAL A 230 -18.31 8.25 -0.24
N PRO A 231 -17.35 7.68 -0.99
CA PRO A 231 -17.26 7.87 -2.44
C PRO A 231 -18.55 7.49 -3.17
N ALA A 232 -19.22 6.42 -2.72
CA ALA A 232 -20.49 5.94 -3.28
C ALA A 232 -21.65 6.96 -3.23
N GLN A 233 -21.61 7.91 -2.32
CA GLN A 233 -22.64 8.95 -2.15
C GLN A 233 -22.20 10.31 -2.72
N THR A 234 -20.98 10.39 -3.24
CA THR A 234 -20.43 11.62 -3.79
C THR A 234 -20.80 11.72 -5.26
N GLY A 235 -21.51 12.78 -5.66
CA GLY A 235 -21.83 13.03 -7.06
C GLY A 235 -23.06 12.27 -7.62
N GLY A 236 -24.00 11.86 -6.77
CA GLY A 236 -25.27 11.26 -7.21
C GLY A 236 -25.14 9.86 -7.81
N ASP A 237 -26.23 9.40 -8.45
CA ASP A 237 -26.46 7.97 -8.78
C ASP A 237 -25.52 7.40 -9.84
N ALA A 238 -24.91 8.25 -10.68
CA ALA A 238 -23.97 7.81 -11.71
C ALA A 238 -22.50 7.92 -11.27
N VAL A 239 -22.10 9.07 -10.70
CA VAL A 239 -20.69 9.33 -10.34
C VAL A 239 -20.31 8.59 -9.06
N GLY A 240 -21.18 8.56 -8.05
CA GLY A 240 -20.88 7.93 -6.76
C GLY A 240 -20.47 6.45 -6.90
N PRO A 241 -21.28 5.60 -7.56
CA PRO A 241 -20.91 4.21 -7.80
C PRO A 241 -19.62 4.05 -8.61
N ALA A 242 -19.34 4.94 -9.56
CA ALA A 242 -18.10 4.93 -10.34
C ALA A 242 -16.87 5.27 -9.47
N LEU A 243 -16.98 6.25 -8.56
CA LEU A 243 -15.94 6.56 -7.57
C LEU A 243 -15.67 5.38 -6.64
N ALA A 244 -16.73 4.74 -6.14
CA ALA A 244 -16.60 3.56 -5.29
C ALA A 244 -15.90 2.40 -6.03
N ALA A 245 -16.25 2.17 -7.29
CA ALA A 245 -15.62 1.15 -8.12
C ALA A 245 -14.14 1.43 -8.38
N VAL A 246 -13.78 2.68 -8.72
CA VAL A 246 -12.39 3.11 -8.90
C VAL A 246 -11.58 2.96 -7.62
N HIS A 247 -12.14 3.37 -6.47
CA HIS A 247 -11.45 3.24 -5.18
C HIS A 247 -11.20 1.78 -4.81
N ALA A 248 -12.19 0.92 -5.01
CA ALA A 248 -12.06 -0.52 -4.77
C ALA A 248 -11.05 -1.18 -5.72
N ALA A 249 -11.03 -0.76 -6.99
CA ALA A 249 -10.06 -1.26 -7.97
C ALA A 249 -8.63 -0.83 -7.63
N ALA A 250 -8.41 0.43 -7.25
CA ALA A 250 -7.12 0.92 -6.79
C ALA A 250 -6.66 0.16 -5.53
N ALA A 251 -7.55 0.00 -4.56
CA ALA A 251 -7.22 -0.75 -3.35
C ALA A 251 -6.82 -2.20 -3.66
N ARG A 252 -7.52 -2.83 -4.61
CA ARG A 252 -7.20 -4.19 -5.08
C ARG A 252 -5.81 -4.25 -5.69
N VAL A 253 -5.45 -3.29 -6.54
CA VAL A 253 -4.12 -3.24 -7.17
C VAL A 253 -3.03 -3.13 -6.11
N LEU A 254 -3.19 -2.24 -5.12
CA LEU A 254 -2.24 -2.10 -4.02
C LEU A 254 -2.05 -3.42 -3.26
N THR A 255 -3.13 -4.09 -2.87
CA THR A 255 -3.05 -5.37 -2.15
C THR A 255 -2.48 -6.50 -3.01
N THR A 256 -2.92 -6.65 -4.26
CA THR A 256 -2.54 -7.77 -5.13
C THR A 256 -1.09 -7.65 -5.62
N LEU A 257 -0.65 -6.46 -6.03
CA LEU A 257 0.70 -6.29 -6.61
C LEU A 257 1.79 -6.24 -5.55
N THR A 258 1.52 -5.70 -4.35
CA THR A 258 2.54 -5.72 -3.27
C THR A 258 2.77 -7.10 -2.67
N ARG A 259 1.81 -8.02 -2.83
CA ARG A 259 1.91 -9.41 -2.37
C ARG A 259 2.85 -10.28 -3.24
N GLN A 260 3.33 -9.80 -4.39
CA GLN A 260 4.14 -10.58 -5.33
C GLN A 260 5.61 -10.74 -4.96
#